data_AF-A0A353WQ60-F1
#
_entry.id   AF-A0A353WQ60-F1
#
_cell.length_a   1.000
_cell.length_b   1.000
_cell.length_c   1.000
_cell.angle_alpha   90.00
_cell.angle_beta   90.00
_cell.angle_gamma   90.00
#
_symmetry.space_group_name_H-M   'P 1'
#
loop_
_entity.id
_entity.type
_entity.pdbx_description
1 polymer ?
#
loop_
_entity_poly.entity_id
_entity_poly.type
_entity_poly.pdbx_seq_one_letter_code
_entity_poly.pdbx_strand_id
1 'polypeptide(L)'
;ISVKNYHMIKQMFTTKAILRNYIPIGDSKRFAMFNETQLSFGFGQGKVLNGNGQYPQGSYDIITNFGINLCPGLMAFADEHFAVEVSVNMLGLNISHVDQTQNQVYHGSRNSTSLNFRVNVLSVGVGLYYYL
;
A
#
# COMPACT_ATOMS: atom_id res chain seq x y z
N ILE A 1 3.77 28.49 21.80
CA ILE A 1 3.04 28.34 20.52
C ILE A 1 1.84 27.42 20.78
N SER A 2 0.63 27.97 20.83
CA SER A 2 -0.59 27.22 21.18
C SER A 2 -1.22 26.64 19.90
N VAL A 3 -1.15 25.33 19.75
CA VAL A 3 -1.68 24.57 18.61
C VAL A 3 -3.18 24.30 18.84
N LYS A 4 -4.00 25.35 18.99
CA LYS A 4 -5.42 25.17 19.38
C LYS A 4 -6.38 24.92 18.21
N ASN A 5 -6.02 25.27 16.97
CA ASN A 5 -6.92 25.22 15.81
C ASN A 5 -6.25 24.64 14.55
N TYR A 6 -5.70 23.43 14.64
CA TYR A 6 -5.18 22.69 13.49
C TYR A 6 -6.17 21.57 13.14
N HIS A 7 -6.88 21.72 12.03
CA HIS A 7 -7.82 20.71 11.54
C HIS A 7 -7.29 20.12 10.24
N MET A 8 -7.00 18.82 10.26
CA MET A 8 -6.52 18.07 9.11
C MET A 8 -7.51 16.93 8.80
N ILE A 9 -8.05 16.93 7.59
CA ILE A 9 -8.92 15.86 7.08
C ILE A 9 -8.19 15.24 5.91
N LYS A 10 -7.95 13.93 5.96
CA LYS A 10 -7.30 13.17 4.87
C LYS A 10 -8.15 11.94 4.56
N GLN A 11 -8.42 11.73 3.28
CA GLN A 11 -9.10 10.54 2.78
C GLN A 11 -8.29 9.96 1.64
N MET A 12 -8.14 8.65 1.62
CA MET A 12 -7.40 7.94 0.58
C MET A 12 -8.14 6.64 0.27
N PHE A 13 -8.46 6.44 -1.00
CA PHE A 13 -8.98 5.19 -1.52
C PHE A 13 -7.86 4.50 -2.27
N THR A 14 -7.58 3.25 -1.89
CA THR A 14 -6.58 2.42 -2.55
C THR A 14 -7.24 1.16 -3.07
N THR A 15 -7.11 0.91 -4.36
CA THR A 15 -7.49 -0.35 -4.99
C THR A 15 -6.24 -1.17 -5.25
N LYS A 16 -6.37 -2.50 -5.13
CA LYS A 16 -5.28 -3.43 -5.40
C LYS A 16 -5.77 -4.56 -6.30
N ALA A 17 -5.04 -4.83 -7.36
CA ALA A 17 -5.18 -6.04 -8.16
C ALA A 17 -4.06 -7.01 -7.77
N ILE A 18 -4.42 -8.26 -7.50
CA ILE A 18 -3.48 -9.27 -7.02
C ILE A 18 -3.48 -10.42 -8.02
N LEU A 19 -2.29 -10.79 -8.49
CA LEU A 19 -2.07 -11.93 -9.37
C LEU A 19 -1.18 -12.94 -8.65
N ARG A 20 -1.68 -14.16 -8.47
CA ARG A 20 -0.94 -15.25 -7.81
C ARG A 20 -0.58 -16.32 -8.83
N ASN A 21 0.70 -16.68 -8.86
CA ASN A 21 1.20 -17.82 -9.62
C ASN A 21 1.59 -18.94 -8.66
N TYR A 22 1.02 -20.12 -8.82
CA TYR A 22 1.30 -21.29 -7.97
C TYR A 22 2.22 -22.26 -8.69
N ILE A 23 3.22 -22.77 -7.97
CA ILE A 23 4.15 -23.79 -8.43
C ILE A 23 4.07 -24.95 -7.42
N PRO A 24 3.40 -26.07 -7.76
CA PRO A 24 3.31 -27.21 -6.86
C PRO A 24 4.70 -27.81 -6.62
N ILE A 25 5.03 -28.17 -5.37
CA ILE A 25 6.28 -28.83 -5.04
C ILE A 25 6.03 -30.34 -4.95
N GLY A 26 6.35 -31.06 -6.03
CA GLY A 26 6.23 -32.51 -6.11
C GLY A 26 4.80 -33.03 -6.27
N ASP A 27 4.65 -34.35 -6.21
CA ASP A 27 3.39 -35.04 -6.51
C ASP A 27 2.37 -35.01 -5.37
N SER A 28 2.81 -34.72 -4.14
CA SER A 28 1.99 -34.89 -2.94
C SER A 28 0.94 -33.81 -2.70
N LYS A 29 0.82 -32.77 -3.53
CA LYS A 29 -0.15 -31.63 -3.42
C LYS A 29 -0.27 -30.94 -2.05
N ARG A 30 0.51 -31.33 -1.04
CA ARG A 30 0.50 -30.79 0.33
C ARG A 30 1.27 -29.48 0.46
N PHE A 31 2.22 -29.22 -0.44
CA PHE A 31 3.02 -28.00 -0.43
C PHE A 31 3.08 -27.39 -1.83
N ALA A 32 2.91 -26.07 -1.89
CA ALA A 32 3.06 -25.30 -3.10
C ALA A 32 3.87 -24.04 -2.80
N MET A 33 4.74 -23.63 -3.72
CA MET A 33 5.25 -22.26 -3.72
C MET A 33 4.24 -21.38 -4.43
N PHE A 34 4.19 -20.12 -4.05
CA PHE A 34 3.49 -19.12 -4.84
C PHE A 34 4.30 -17.85 -4.97
N ASN A 35 4.04 -17.11 -6.03
CA ASN A 35 4.49 -15.75 -6.18
C ASN A 35 3.28 -14.85 -6.39
N GLU A 36 3.13 -13.87 -5.51
CA GLU A 36 2.06 -12.88 -5.57
C GLU A 36 2.60 -11.56 -6.11
N THR A 37 2.01 -11.10 -7.21
CA THR A 37 2.23 -9.78 -7.79
C THR A 37 1.05 -8.89 -7.43
N GLN A 38 1.31 -7.81 -6.70
CA GLN A 38 0.30 -6.82 -6.33
C GLN A 38 0.49 -5.55 -7.15
N LEU A 39 -0.54 -5.11 -7.85
CA LEU A 39 -0.64 -3.79 -8.43
C LEU A 39 -1.55 -2.96 -7.54
N SER A 40 -1.10 -1.79 -7.09
CA SER A 40 -1.88 -0.88 -6.25
C SER A 40 -2.04 0.46 -6.95
N PHE A 41 -3.27 0.99 -6.92
CA PHE A 41 -3.56 2.34 -7.36
C PHE A 41 -4.29 3.06 -6.22
N GLY A 42 -3.79 4.22 -5.83
CA GLY A 42 -4.32 5.03 -4.75
C GLY A 42 -4.67 6.42 -5.23
N PHE A 43 -5.82 6.93 -4.82
CA PHE A 43 -6.18 8.33 -4.99
C PHE A 43 -6.67 8.87 -3.65
N GLY A 44 -6.21 10.05 -3.27
CA GLY A 44 -6.55 10.65 -2.00
C GLY A 44 -6.56 12.17 -2.07
N GLN A 45 -7.24 12.76 -1.10
CA GLN A 45 -7.27 14.19 -0.90
C GLN A 45 -7.07 14.53 0.57
N GLY A 46 -6.28 15.55 0.83
CA GLY A 46 -6.00 16.09 2.15
C GLY A 46 -6.39 17.56 2.20
N LYS A 47 -7.00 17.99 3.29
CA LYS A 47 -7.23 19.40 3.60
C LYS A 47 -6.65 19.71 4.97
N VAL A 48 -5.80 20.71 5.02
CA VAL A 48 -5.23 21.25 6.27
C VAL A 48 -5.73 22.67 6.42
N LEU A 49 -6.33 22.99 7.56
CA LEU A 49 -6.76 24.33 7.93
C LEU A 49 -5.95 24.78 9.14
N ASN A 50 -5.28 25.92 9.01
CA ASN A 50 -4.51 26.53 10.09
C ASN A 50 -5.13 27.89 10.45
N GLY A 51 -5.74 27.96 11.63
CA GLY A 51 -6.48 29.14 12.11
C GLY A 51 -5.64 30.15 12.93
N ASN A 52 -4.31 30.04 12.97
CA ASN A 52 -3.47 30.80 13.90
C ASN A 52 -2.92 32.15 13.34
N GLY A 53 -3.69 32.90 12.54
CA GLY A 53 -3.29 34.22 12.02
C GLY A 53 -4.46 35.14 11.65
N GLN A 54 -4.19 36.43 11.33
CA GLN A 54 -5.20 37.44 10.94
C GLN A 54 -6.08 37.05 9.74
N TYR A 55 -5.64 36.07 8.93
CA TYR A 55 -6.42 35.47 7.84
C TYR A 55 -6.29 33.93 7.91
N PRO A 56 -7.39 33.18 7.76
CA PRO A 56 -7.36 31.71 7.76
C PRO A 56 -6.56 31.20 6.56
N GLN A 57 -5.53 30.40 6.80
CA GLN A 57 -4.74 29.75 5.74
C GLN A 57 -5.10 28.27 5.65
N GLY A 58 -5.27 27.77 4.42
CA GLY A 58 -5.63 26.38 4.17
C GLY A 58 -4.86 25.79 3.00
N SER A 59 -4.40 24.55 3.15
CA SER A 59 -3.75 23.76 2.12
C SER A 59 -4.67 22.64 1.67
N TYR A 60 -4.69 22.37 0.38
CA TYR A 60 -5.39 21.24 -0.21
C TYR A 60 -4.41 20.39 -1.02
N ASP A 61 -4.32 19.11 -0.69
CA ASP A 61 -3.41 18.14 -1.30
C ASP A 61 -4.22 17.13 -2.10
N ILE A 62 -3.87 16.90 -3.35
CA ILE A 62 -4.34 15.79 -4.17
C ILE A 62 -3.20 14.80 -4.28
N ILE A 63 -3.43 13.56 -3.89
CA ILE A 63 -2.44 12.49 -3.82
C ILE A 63 -2.85 11.39 -4.79
N THR A 64 -1.96 11.04 -5.72
CA THR A 64 -2.12 9.87 -6.59
C THR A 64 -0.93 8.95 -6.39
N ASN A 65 -1.19 7.67 -6.16
CA ASN A 65 -0.16 6.67 -5.92
C ASN A 65 -0.34 5.50 -6.87
N PHE A 66 0.75 5.03 -7.43
CA PHE A 66 0.82 3.77 -8.16
C PHE A 66 1.91 2.92 -7.54
N GLY A 67 1.66 1.62 -7.40
CA GLY A 67 2.63 0.71 -6.82
C GLY A 67 2.56 -0.69 -7.41
N ILE A 68 3.71 -1.34 -7.45
CA ILE A 68 3.88 -2.72 -7.88
C ILE A 68 4.69 -3.43 -6.81
N ASN A 69 4.18 -4.52 -6.24
CA ASN A 69 4.90 -5.33 -5.26
C ASN A 69 4.97 -6.79 -5.71
N LEU A 70 6.07 -7.46 -5.37
CA LEU A 70 6.23 -8.91 -5.51
C LEU A 70 6.48 -9.53 -4.14
N CYS A 71 5.66 -10.53 -3.83
CA CYS A 71 5.62 -11.24 -2.57
C CYS A 71 5.69 -12.76 -2.85
N PRO A 72 6.89 -13.37 -2.84
CA PRO A 72 6.99 -14.83 -2.84
C PRO A 72 6.51 -15.43 -1.51
N GLY A 73 5.98 -16.65 -1.57
CA GLY A 73 5.51 -17.38 -0.41
C GLY A 73 5.42 -18.89 -0.62
N LEU A 74 5.10 -19.57 0.46
CA LEU A 74 4.86 -21.00 0.55
C LEU A 74 3.46 -21.23 1.10
N MET A 75 2.78 -22.23 0.55
CA MET A 75 1.46 -22.66 0.96
C MET A 75 1.52 -24.13 1.34
N ALA A 76 0.91 -24.46 2.47
CA ALA A 76 0.74 -25.81 2.99
C ALA A 76 -0.76 -26.13 3.09
N PHE A 77 -1.18 -27.21 2.47
CA PHE A 77 -2.54 -27.72 2.54
C PHE A 77 -2.64 -28.66 3.72
N ALA A 78 -3.37 -28.25 4.76
CA ALA A 78 -3.64 -29.08 5.92
C ALA A 78 -4.74 -30.10 5.61
N ASP A 79 -5.71 -29.70 4.79
CA ASP A 79 -6.81 -30.53 4.30
C ASP A 79 -7.22 -30.06 2.88
N GLU A 80 -8.17 -30.75 2.24
CA GLU A 80 -8.72 -30.37 0.93
C GLU A 80 -9.38 -28.98 0.95
N HIS A 81 -9.94 -28.58 2.09
CA HIS A 81 -10.64 -27.30 2.27
C HIS A 81 -9.83 -26.25 3.03
N PHE A 82 -8.69 -26.61 3.63
CA PHE A 82 -7.92 -25.68 4.48
C PHE A 82 -6.46 -25.60 4.05
N ALA A 83 -6.00 -24.38 3.80
CA ALA A 83 -4.58 -24.10 3.60
C ALA A 83 -4.07 -22.98 4.48
N VAL A 84 -2.79 -23.12 4.84
CA VAL A 84 -2.00 -22.12 5.55
C VAL A 84 -0.97 -21.58 4.58
N GLU A 85 -0.79 -20.27 4.55
CA GLU A 85 0.24 -19.63 3.73
C GLU A 85 1.23 -18.85 4.60
N VAL A 86 2.46 -18.79 4.12
CA VAL A 86 3.57 -18.03 4.69
C VAL A 86 4.22 -17.26 3.54
N SER A 87 4.20 -15.94 3.58
CA SER A 87 4.77 -15.07 2.55
C SER A 87 5.80 -14.11 3.10
N VAL A 88 6.73 -13.69 2.25
CA VAL A 88 7.72 -12.67 2.56
C VAL A 88 7.60 -11.56 1.53
N ASN A 89 7.46 -10.32 1.99
CA ASN A 89 7.50 -9.17 1.10
C ASN A 89 8.96 -8.84 0.75
N MET A 90 9.24 -8.68 -0.54
CA MET A 90 10.61 -8.62 -1.04
C MET A 90 10.89 -7.40 -1.91
N LEU A 91 9.97 -7.09 -2.82
CA LEU A 91 10.14 -6.02 -3.79
C LEU A 91 8.89 -5.17 -3.84
N GLY A 92 9.05 -3.86 -3.71
CA GLY A 92 8.00 -2.88 -3.98
C GLY A 92 8.53 -1.66 -4.71
N LEU A 93 7.92 -1.30 -5.84
CA LEU A 93 8.07 -0.03 -6.52
C LEU A 93 6.83 0.81 -6.22
N ASN A 94 7.01 2.06 -5.80
CA ASN A 94 5.90 2.99 -5.57
C ASN A 94 6.24 4.36 -6.16
N ILE A 95 5.35 4.85 -7.02
CA ILE A 95 5.36 6.18 -7.62
C ILE A 95 4.22 6.96 -7.00
N SER A 96 4.54 8.10 -6.38
CA SER A 96 3.59 8.96 -5.69
C SER A 96 3.67 10.36 -6.26
N HIS A 97 2.54 10.89 -6.70
CA HIS A 97 2.38 12.27 -7.14
C HIS A 97 1.49 13.01 -6.14
N VAL A 98 1.96 14.17 -5.65
CA VAL A 98 1.23 15.00 -4.69
C VAL A 98 1.18 16.42 -5.21
N ASP A 99 -0.02 16.89 -5.55
CA ASP A 99 -0.28 18.28 -5.92
C ASP A 99 -0.88 19.01 -4.73
N GLN A 100 -0.15 19.99 -4.21
CA GLN A 100 -0.54 20.82 -3.08
C GLN A 100 -0.88 22.23 -3.54
N THR A 101 -2.07 22.71 -3.19
CA THR A 101 -2.49 24.10 -3.40
C THR A 101 -2.69 24.79 -2.05
N GLN A 102 -1.88 25.79 -1.77
CA GLN A 102 -1.94 26.61 -0.56
C GLN A 102 -2.68 27.91 -0.85
N ASN A 103 -3.74 28.18 -0.07
CA ASN A 103 -4.53 29.41 -0.09
C ASN A 103 -5.06 29.78 -1.49
N GLN A 104 -5.23 28.80 -2.40
CA GLN A 104 -5.69 28.99 -3.79
C GLN A 104 -4.81 29.91 -4.65
N VAL A 105 -3.59 30.24 -4.20
CA VAL A 105 -2.67 31.15 -4.91
C VAL A 105 -1.33 30.48 -5.18
N TYR A 106 -0.87 29.62 -4.26
CA TYR A 106 0.41 28.94 -4.39
C TYR A 106 0.17 27.47 -4.75
N HIS A 107 0.71 27.05 -5.89
CA HIS A 107 0.68 25.68 -6.35
C HIS A 107 2.06 25.06 -6.22
N GLY A 108 2.14 23.85 -5.67
CA GLY A 108 3.36 23.05 -5.62
C GLY A 108 3.05 21.61 -5.98
N SER A 109 3.78 21.05 -6.94
CA SER A 109 3.71 19.64 -7.28
C SER A 109 4.94 18.92 -6.75
N ARG A 110 4.73 17.73 -6.18
CA ARG A 110 5.79 16.86 -5.68
C ARG A 110 5.61 15.48 -6.28
N ASN A 111 6.54 15.10 -7.16
CA ASN A 111 6.66 13.74 -7.63
C ASN A 111 7.72 13.00 -6.81
N SER A 112 7.42 11.77 -6.39
CA SER A 112 8.35 10.91 -5.66
C SER A 112 8.25 9.49 -6.19
N THR A 113 9.37 8.99 -6.70
CA THR A 113 9.52 7.58 -7.07
C THR A 113 10.38 6.90 -6.02
N SER A 114 9.88 5.81 -5.47
CA SER A 114 10.57 4.99 -4.49
C SER A 114 10.63 3.55 -4.97
N LEU A 115 11.83 2.98 -4.90
CA LEU A 115 12.10 1.60 -5.27
C LEU A 115 12.68 0.91 -4.04
N ASN A 116 11.95 -0.05 -3.49
CA ASN A 116 12.30 -0.76 -2.28
C ASN A 116 12.54 -2.23 -2.61
N PHE A 117 13.80 -2.57 -2.92
CA PHE A 117 14.29 -3.96 -2.87
C PHE A 117 14.75 -4.24 -1.44
N ARG A 118 13.80 -4.56 -0.56
CA ARG A 118 14.11 -4.97 0.81
C ARG A 118 13.49 -6.34 1.04
N VAL A 119 14.31 -7.37 0.89
CA VAL A 119 13.96 -8.72 1.32
C VAL A 119 13.88 -8.72 2.83
N ASN A 120 12.67 -8.68 3.38
CA ASN A 120 12.49 -8.72 4.82
C ASN A 120 12.04 -10.13 5.24
N VAL A 121 13.00 -11.05 5.31
CA VAL A 121 12.76 -12.46 5.67
C VAL A 121 12.16 -12.61 7.08
N LEU A 122 12.36 -11.61 7.96
CA LEU A 122 11.77 -11.55 9.30
C LEU A 122 10.36 -10.95 9.31
N SER A 123 9.97 -10.19 8.28
CA SER A 123 8.59 -9.75 8.09
C SER A 123 7.83 -10.78 7.27
N VAL A 124 7.40 -11.82 7.98
CA VAL A 124 6.62 -12.91 7.45
C VAL A 124 5.12 -12.60 7.59
N GLY A 125 4.38 -12.72 6.50
CA GLY A 125 2.92 -12.72 6.51
C GLY A 125 2.39 -14.14 6.63
N VAL A 126 1.44 -14.36 7.53
CA VAL A 126 0.75 -15.66 7.69
C VAL A 126 -0.71 -15.49 7.33
N GLY A 127 -1.25 -16.39 6.50
CA GLY A 127 -2.63 -16.38 6.06
C GLY A 127 -3.29 -17.75 6.19
N LEU A 128 -4.61 -17.75 6.38
CA LEU A 128 -5.44 -18.95 6.42
C LEU A 128 -6.49 -18.86 5.31
N TYR A 129 -6.65 -19.95 4.57
CA TYR A 129 -7.56 -20.06 3.43
C TYR A 129 -8.53 -21.20 3.66
N TYR A 130 -9.79 -20.92 3.34
CA TYR A 130 -10.83 -21.91 3.23
C TYR A 130 -11.27 -21.99 1.77
N TYR A 131 -11.16 -23.19 1.19
CA TYR A 131 -11.64 -23.48 -0.16
C TYR A 131 -13.08 -23.99 -0.07
N LEU A 132 -13.94 -23.46 -0.93
CA LEU A 132 -15.36 -23.81 -1.05
C LEU A 132 -15.58 -24.91 -2.09
#